data_AF-T1A8P8-F1
#
_entry.id   AF-T1A8P8-F1
#
_cell.length_a   1.000
_cell.length_b   1.000
_cell.length_c   1.000
_cell.angle_alpha   90.00
_cell.angle_beta   90.00
_cell.angle_gamma   90.00
#
_symmetry.space_group_name_H-M   'P 1'
#
loop_
_entity.id
_entity.type
_entity.pdbx_description
1 polymer ?
#
loop_
_entity_poly.entity_id
_entity_poly.type
_entity_poly.pdbx_seq_one_letter_code
_entity_poly.pdbx_strand_id
1 'polypeptide(L)'
;MRGHDWFRYSVVVALILTYVTILLGGNVAASNSGLACPNWPTCFTNGSWFPALTGGVVVEWSHRLSAFLLGLSVAIFTLLALAY
;
A
#
# COMPACT_ATOMS: atom_id res chain seq x y z
N MET A 1 12.69 4.39 -27.86
CA MET A 1 12.22 5.50 -27.01
C MET A 1 11.13 5.10 -26.00
N ARG A 2 10.22 4.15 -26.32
CA ARG A 2 9.14 3.67 -25.41
C ARG A 2 9.56 3.20 -24.00
N GLY A 3 10.78 2.69 -23.80
CA GLY A 3 11.24 2.19 -22.49
C GLY A 3 11.33 3.28 -21.41
N HIS A 4 11.77 4.49 -21.78
CA HIS A 4 11.84 5.61 -20.85
C HIS A 4 10.46 6.09 -20.40
N ASP A 5 9.45 6.01 -21.27
CA ASP A 5 8.08 6.42 -20.92
C ASP A 5 7.51 5.47 -19.86
N TRP A 6 7.75 4.16 -19.98
CA TRP A 6 7.31 3.16 -18.99
C TRP A 6 7.93 3.40 -17.62
N PHE A 7 9.24 3.68 -17.58
CA PHE A 7 9.90 4.06 -16.34
C PHE A 7 9.27 5.31 -15.71
N ARG A 8 9.05 6.37 -16.50
CA ARG A 8 8.43 7.61 -16.04
C ARG A 8 7.03 7.37 -15.45
N TYR A 9 6.19 6.58 -16.13
CA TYR A 9 4.85 6.27 -15.62
C TYR A 9 4.91 5.48 -14.31
N SER A 10 5.78 4.47 -14.20
CA SER A 10 5.92 3.69 -12.97
C SER A 10 6.38 4.54 -11.78
N VAL A 11 7.28 5.51 -12.00
CA VAL A 11 7.72 6.44 -10.96
C VAL A 11 6.58 7.36 -10.52
N VAL A 12 5.79 7.91 -11.45
CA VAL A 12 4.63 8.75 -11.10
C VAL A 12 3.61 7.97 -10.28
N VAL A 13 3.33 6.72 -10.65
CA VAL A 13 2.44 5.84 -9.87
C VAL A 13 2.99 5.61 -8.46
N ALA A 14 4.28 5.31 -8.32
CA ALA A 14 4.91 5.11 -7.02
C ALA A 14 4.86 6.36 -6.14
N LEU A 15 5.03 7.56 -6.72
CA LEU A 15 4.90 8.83 -6.00
C LEU A 15 3.48 9.03 -5.45
N ILE A 16 2.45 8.79 -6.27
CA ILE A 16 1.05 8.91 -5.85
C ILE A 16 0.76 7.91 -4.72
N LEU A 17 1.15 6.64 -4.89
CA LEU A 17 0.95 5.60 -3.88
C LEU A 17 1.70 5.90 -2.57
N THR A 18 2.88 6.51 -2.66
CA THR A 18 3.66 6.95 -1.50
C THR A 18 2.88 7.99 -0.71
N TYR A 19 2.38 9.03 -1.39
CA TYR A 19 1.60 10.08 -0.75
C TYR A 19 0.32 9.55 -0.10
N VAL A 20 -0.42 8.68 -0.81
CA VAL A 20 -1.60 8.00 -0.26
C VAL A 20 -1.25 7.17 0.98
N THR A 21 -0.16 6.41 0.93
CA THR A 21 0.28 5.57 2.06
C THR A 21 0.68 6.40 3.27
N ILE A 22 1.31 7.56 3.06
CA ILE A 22 1.64 8.53 4.13
C ILE A 22 0.36 9.03 4.80
N LEU A 23 -0.65 9.44 4.02
CA LEU A 23 -1.92 9.93 4.57
C LEU A 23 -2.65 8.84 5.37
N LEU A 24 -2.71 7.62 4.82
CA LEU A 24 -3.34 6.49 5.51
C LEU A 24 -2.58 6.10 6.79
N GLY A 25 -1.25 6.12 6.77
CA GLY A 25 -0.42 5.85 7.96
C GLY A 25 -0.58 6.92 9.04
N GLY A 26 -0.67 8.18 8.63
CA GLY A 26 -1.02 9.29 9.53
C GLY A 26 -2.39 9.10 10.16
N ASN A 27 -3.39 8.64 9.37
CA ASN A 27 -4.72 8.35 9.89
C ASN A 27 -4.72 7.19 10.89
N VAL A 28 -3.97 6.10 10.65
CA VAL A 28 -3.80 4.99 11.60
C VAL A 28 -3.27 5.49 12.94
N ALA A 29 -2.26 6.37 12.91
CA ALA A 29 -1.69 6.96 14.11
C ALA A 29 -2.69 7.88 14.82
N ALA A 30 -3.40 8.74 14.09
CA ALA A 30 -4.38 9.67 14.64
C ALA A 30 -5.62 8.97 15.24
N SER A 31 -6.07 7.86 14.63
CA SER A 31 -7.23 7.08 15.09
C SER A 31 -6.87 5.97 16.08
N ASN A 32 -5.60 5.90 16.51
CA ASN A 32 -5.05 4.85 17.38
C ASN A 32 -5.41 3.42 16.91
N SER A 33 -5.50 3.22 15.59
CA SER A 33 -5.98 1.99 14.97
C SER A 33 -4.85 1.03 14.58
N GLY A 34 -3.62 1.25 15.07
CA GLY A 34 -2.43 0.45 14.67
C GLY A 34 -2.42 -1.00 15.14
N LEU A 35 -3.41 -1.42 15.94
CA LEU A 35 -3.58 -2.79 16.44
C LEU A 35 -4.97 -3.37 16.08
N ALA A 36 -5.70 -2.75 15.15
CA ALA A 36 -6.99 -3.23 14.68
C ALA A 36 -6.88 -4.55 13.87
N CYS A 37 -5.73 -4.83 13.26
CA CYS A 37 -5.40 -6.05 12.53
C CYS A 37 -4.22 -6.82 13.16
N PRO A 38 -4.42 -7.64 14.20
CA PRO A 38 -3.31 -8.30 14.89
C PRO A 38 -2.52 -9.34 14.06
N ASN A 39 -3.06 -9.84 12.96
CA ASN A 39 -2.41 -10.83 12.09
C ASN A 39 -2.00 -10.22 10.74
N TRP A 40 -1.04 -10.86 10.07
CA TRP A 40 -0.64 -10.59 8.68
C TRP A 40 -0.33 -11.95 8.02
N PRO A 41 -0.74 -12.21 6.77
CA PRO A 41 -1.33 -11.29 5.78
C PRO A 41 -2.85 -11.07 5.90
N THR A 42 -3.53 -11.84 6.75
CA THR A 42 -4.99 -11.73 6.96
C THR A 42 -5.33 -10.82 8.13
N CYS A 43 -6.40 -10.02 8.03
CA CYS A 43 -6.93 -9.23 9.15
C CYS A 43 -8.17 -9.93 9.76
N PHE A 44 -8.42 -9.78 11.06
CA PHE A 44 -9.36 -10.63 11.82
C PHE A 44 -10.79 -10.70 11.26
N THR A 45 -11.14 -11.87 10.74
CA THR A 45 -12.40 -12.63 10.92
C THR A 45 -12.22 -13.96 10.17
N ASN A 46 -11.92 -15.05 10.89
CA ASN A 46 -11.72 -16.42 10.36
C ASN A 46 -10.58 -16.64 9.34
N GLY A 47 -9.55 -15.79 9.30
CA GLY A 47 -8.48 -15.90 8.30
C GLY A 47 -8.86 -15.39 6.91
N SER A 48 -9.89 -14.56 6.82
CA SER A 48 -10.31 -13.94 5.56
C SER A 48 -9.32 -12.85 5.11
N TRP A 49 -9.05 -12.81 3.81
CA TRP A 49 -8.25 -11.75 3.18
C TRP A 49 -8.99 -10.41 3.12
N PHE A 50 -10.32 -10.48 3.07
CA PHE A 50 -11.21 -9.32 3.01
C PHE A 50 -12.01 -9.22 4.32
N PRO A 51 -11.57 -8.40 5.28
CA PRO A 51 -12.26 -8.25 6.56
C PRO A 51 -13.52 -7.39 6.41
N ALA A 52 -14.38 -7.40 7.44
CA ALA A 52 -15.45 -6.41 7.55
C ALA A 52 -14.85 -4.99 7.67
N LEU A 53 -15.05 -4.16 6.65
CA LEU A 53 -14.52 -2.79 6.58
C LEU A 53 -15.29 -1.84 7.52
N THR A 54 -15.09 -2.04 8.83
CA THR A 54 -15.82 -1.33 9.89
C THR A 54 -14.85 -0.85 10.98
N GLY A 55 -15.10 0.33 11.54
CA GLY A 55 -14.30 0.89 12.65
C GLY A 55 -12.81 1.07 12.31
N GLY A 56 -11.92 0.77 13.26
CA GLY A 56 -10.47 0.88 13.07
C GLY A 56 -9.89 -0.13 12.07
N VAL A 57 -10.60 -1.23 11.79
CA VAL A 57 -10.15 -2.28 10.87
C VAL A 57 -10.03 -1.76 9.44
N VAL A 58 -11.00 -0.95 8.97
CA VAL A 58 -10.89 -0.37 7.62
C VAL A 58 -9.68 0.57 7.51
N VAL A 59 -9.38 1.32 8.57
CA VAL A 59 -8.25 2.27 8.57
C VAL A 59 -6.91 1.52 8.45
N GLU A 60 -6.69 0.51 9.29
CA GLU A 60 -5.45 -0.26 9.26
C GLU A 60 -5.35 -1.14 8.00
N TRP A 61 -6.43 -1.80 7.60
CA TRP A 61 -6.44 -2.64 6.41
C TRP A 61 -6.19 -1.84 5.13
N SER A 62 -6.78 -0.65 4.99
CA SER A 62 -6.52 0.24 3.85
C SER A 62 -5.06 0.69 3.79
N HIS A 63 -4.45 1.04 4.93
CA HIS A 63 -3.03 1.38 4.99
C HIS A 63 -2.12 0.20 4.59
N ARG A 64 -2.43 -1.02 5.06
CA ARG A 64 -1.67 -2.24 4.70
C ARG A 64 -1.77 -2.55 3.21
N LEU A 65 -2.96 -2.45 2.63
CA LEU A 65 -3.18 -2.65 1.20
C LEU A 65 -2.39 -1.62 0.37
N SER A 66 -2.44 -0.34 0.75
CA SER A 66 -1.72 0.71 0.02
C SER A 66 -0.20 0.50 0.11
N ALA A 67 0.32 0.12 1.28
CA ALA A 67 1.74 -0.18 1.47
C ALA A 67 2.21 -1.37 0.61
N PHE A 68 1.39 -2.41 0.47
CA PHE A 68 1.70 -3.54 -0.41
C PHE A 68 1.75 -3.12 -1.88
N LEU A 69 0.77 -2.35 -2.36
CA LEU A 69 0.76 -1.82 -3.73
C LEU A 69 1.97 -0.90 -3.99
N LEU A 70 2.34 -0.07 -3.00
CA LEU A 70 3.54 0.75 -3.08
C LEU A 70 4.79 -0.13 -3.23
N GLY A 71 4.95 -1.17 -2.41
CA GLY A 71 6.06 -2.11 -2.52
C GLY A 71 6.20 -2.76 -3.90
N LEU A 72 5.08 -3.20 -4.49
CA LEU A 72 5.06 -3.72 -5.86
C LEU A 72 5.45 -2.66 -6.89
N SER A 73 4.93 -1.44 -6.77
CA SER A 73 5.29 -0.34 -7.67
C SER A 73 6.78 0.00 -7.60
N VAL A 74 7.38 -0.08 -6.39
CA VAL A 74 8.80 0.14 -6.16
C VAL A 74 9.65 -0.93 -6.82
N ALA A 75 9.27 -2.19 -6.64
CA ALA A 75 9.93 -3.30 -7.32
C ALA A 75 9.87 -3.13 -8.85
N ILE A 76 8.71 -2.76 -9.40
CA ILE A 76 8.53 -2.57 -10.84
C ILE A 76 9.44 -1.46 -11.37
N PHE A 77 9.41 -0.25 -10.81
CA PHE A 77 10.27 0.82 -11.35
C PHE A 77 11.76 0.50 -11.16
N THR A 78 12.13 -0.23 -10.09
CA THR A 78 13.51 -0.65 -9.86
C THR A 78 13.97 -1.63 -10.93
N LEU A 79 13.14 -2.62 -11.27
CA LEU A 79 13.42 -3.57 -12.34
C LEU A 79 13.50 -2.88 -13.71
N LEU A 80 12.59 -1.93 -14.00
CA LEU A 80 12.65 -1.14 -15.23
C LEU A 80 13.91 -0.27 -15.29
N ALA A 81 14.35 0.30 -14.17
CA ALA A 81 15.59 1.08 -14.09
C ALA A 81 16.85 0.22 -14.31
N LEU A 82 16.79 -1.08 -14.03
CA LEU A 82 17.90 -2.00 -14.29
C LEU A 82 17.87 -2.57 -15.71
N ALA A 83 16.69 -2.63 -16.34
CA ALA A 83 16.50 -3.20 -17.67
C ALA A 83 16.77 -2.22 -18.81
N TYR A 84 16.77 -0.91 -18.52
CA TYR A 84 17.01 0.18 -19.47
C TYR A 84 18.26 0.95 -19.08
#